data_AF-A0A950KSL7-F1
#
_entry.id   AF-A0A950KSL7-F1
#
_cell.length_a   1.000
_cell.length_b   1.000
_cell.length_c   1.000
_cell.angle_alpha   90.00
_cell.angle_beta   90.00
_cell.angle_gamma   90.00
#
_symmetry.space_group_name_H-M   'P 1'
#
loop_
_entity.id
_entity.type
_entity.pdbx_description
1 polymer ?
#
loop_
_entity_poly.entity_id
_entity_poly.type
_entity_poly.pdbx_seq_one_letter_code
_entity_poly.pdbx_strand_id
1 'polypeptide(L)'
;MLGLIAVALSLALAPIASANVIFSDGFESGDFSAWSLVQTGADGTAAVQSQIVRTGALAAQFTETAKPGSKAYARKTFGAAQTDLTVSGDFY
;
A
#
# COMPACT_ATOMS: atom_id res chain seq x y z
N MET A 1 44.85 44.31 -18.24
CA MET A 1 44.90 43.43 -17.04
C MET A 1 43.47 43.04 -16.71
N LEU A 2 43.17 41.76 -16.96
CA LEU A 2 42.09 40.89 -16.47
C LEU A 2 40.65 41.42 -16.35
N GLY A 3 39.77 40.82 -17.16
CA GLY A 3 38.33 40.74 -16.88
C GLY A 3 38.06 39.66 -15.83
N LEU A 4 37.23 40.00 -14.84
CA LEU A 4 36.84 39.12 -13.74
C LEU A 4 35.64 38.29 -14.19
N ILE A 5 35.81 36.98 -14.37
CA ILE A 5 34.69 36.04 -14.56
C ILE A 5 34.23 35.58 -13.18
N ALA A 6 33.04 36.00 -12.77
CA ALA A 6 32.36 35.42 -11.61
C ALA A 6 31.77 34.07 -12.02
N VAL A 7 32.33 32.97 -11.51
CA VAL A 7 31.72 31.64 -11.61
C VAL A 7 30.71 31.52 -10.48
N ALA A 8 29.43 31.59 -10.80
CA ALA A 8 28.37 31.23 -9.87
C ALA A 8 28.31 29.70 -9.75
N LEU A 9 28.66 29.17 -8.57
CA LEU A 9 28.45 27.76 -8.24
C LEU A 9 26.97 27.55 -7.92
N SER A 10 26.21 26.95 -8.84
CA SER A 10 24.84 26.53 -8.58
C SER A 10 24.83 25.24 -7.77
N LEU A 11 24.32 25.32 -6.53
CA LEU A 11 24.04 24.13 -5.73
C LEU A 11 22.72 23.53 -6.24
N ALA A 12 22.79 22.45 -7.01
CA ALA A 12 21.60 21.68 -7.38
C ALA A 12 21.14 20.89 -6.16
N LEU A 13 20.05 21.30 -5.51
CA LEU A 13 19.34 20.42 -4.58
C LEU A 13 18.73 19.28 -5.41
N ALA A 14 19.20 18.05 -5.19
CA ALA A 14 18.51 16.89 -5.74
C ALA A 14 17.09 16.87 -5.17
N PRO A 15 16.04 16.74 -5.99
CA PRO A 15 14.69 16.59 -5.47
C PRO A 15 14.66 15.36 -4.58
N ILE A 16 14.21 15.50 -3.34
CA ILE A 16 13.85 14.35 -2.51
C ILE A 16 12.68 13.70 -3.23
N ALA A 17 12.92 12.53 -3.84
CA ALA A 17 11.86 11.75 -4.44
C ALA A 17 10.88 11.38 -3.33
N SER A 18 9.74 12.09 -3.27
CA SER A 18 8.64 11.68 -2.42
C SER A 18 8.05 10.41 -3.02
N ALA A 19 8.07 9.32 -2.27
CA ALA A 19 7.43 8.08 -2.68
C ALA A 19 5.94 8.38 -2.90
N ASN A 20 5.48 8.27 -4.14
CA ASN A 20 4.08 8.47 -4.47
C ASN A 20 3.28 7.29 -3.91
N VAL A 21 2.36 7.55 -2.98
CA VAL A 21 1.44 6.52 -2.48
C VAL A 21 0.36 6.32 -3.54
N ILE A 22 0.51 5.27 -4.35
CA ILE A 22 -0.42 4.93 -5.44
C ILE A 22 -1.64 4.13 -4.97
N PHE A 23 -1.59 3.59 -3.74
CA PHE A 23 -2.68 2.87 -3.10
C PHE A 23 -2.45 2.80 -1.59
N SER A 24 -3.53 2.98 -0.83
CA SER A 24 -3.59 2.76 0.60
C SER A 24 -5.04 2.46 0.95
N ASP A 25 -5.25 1.57 1.92
CA ASP A 25 -6.57 1.29 2.48
C ASP A 25 -6.42 1.03 3.97
N GLY A 26 -7.13 1.84 4.76
CA GLY A 26 -7.23 1.69 6.22
C GLY A 26 -8.51 0.97 6.65
N PHE A 27 -9.36 0.54 5.70
CA PHE A 27 -10.63 -0.17 5.93
C PHE A 27 -11.73 0.63 6.66
N GLU A 28 -11.51 1.93 6.89
CA GLU A 28 -12.45 2.81 7.58
C GLU A 28 -13.77 3.05 6.81
N SER A 29 -13.87 2.61 5.56
CA SER A 29 -15.12 2.54 4.81
C SER A 29 -16.04 1.40 5.25
N GLY A 30 -15.55 0.45 6.07
CA GLY A 30 -16.32 -0.72 6.50
C GLY A 30 -16.32 -1.88 5.52
N ASP A 31 -15.60 -1.77 4.40
CA ASP A 31 -15.58 -2.78 3.35
C ASP A 31 -14.22 -2.82 2.61
N PHE A 32 -14.15 -3.64 1.55
CA PHE A 32 -12.98 -3.77 0.69
C PHE A 32 -13.14 -3.03 -0.65
N SER A 33 -13.99 -2.00 -0.72
CA SER A 33 -14.31 -1.30 -1.98
C SER A 33 -13.10 -0.62 -2.66
N ALA A 34 -12.04 -0.35 -1.91
CA ALA A 34 -10.78 0.16 -2.45
C ALA A 34 -9.99 -0.90 -3.24
N TRP A 35 -10.21 -2.19 -2.97
CA TRP A 35 -9.52 -3.31 -3.62
C TRP A 35 -10.21 -3.72 -4.92
N SER A 36 -9.44 -4.22 -5.88
CA SER A 36 -9.99 -4.69 -7.16
C SER A 36 -10.66 -6.07 -7.03
N LEU A 37 -10.20 -6.87 -6.08
CA LEU A 37 -10.70 -8.22 -5.83
C LEU A 37 -10.47 -8.56 -4.36
N VAL A 38 -11.47 -9.22 -3.76
CA VAL A 38 -11.28 -10.04 -2.55
C VAL A 38 -11.69 -11.45 -2.93
N GLN A 39 -10.81 -12.40 -2.66
CA GLN A 39 -11.03 -13.80 -2.99
C GLN A 39 -10.93 -14.66 -1.75
N THR A 40 -11.96 -15.47 -1.54
CA THR A 40 -11.97 -16.52 -0.53
C THR A 40 -12.14 -17.89 -1.17
N GLY A 41 -11.91 -18.95 -0.42
CA GLY A 41 -12.13 -20.32 -0.87
C GLY A 41 -12.19 -21.28 0.31
N ALA A 42 -12.95 -22.37 0.14
CA ALA A 42 -13.26 -23.33 1.20
C ALA A 42 -13.75 -22.64 2.49
N ASP A 43 -12.97 -22.70 3.57
CA ASP A 43 -13.23 -22.08 4.87
C ASP A 43 -12.44 -20.79 5.12
N GLY A 44 -11.74 -20.28 4.10
CA GLY A 44 -11.11 -18.97 4.18
C GLY A 44 -12.14 -17.84 4.23
N THR A 45 -11.89 -16.83 5.07
CA THR A 45 -12.79 -15.67 5.23
C THR A 45 -12.03 -14.36 5.10
N ALA A 46 -12.75 -13.31 4.69
CA ALA A 46 -12.27 -11.94 4.64
C ALA A 46 -13.35 -11.03 5.22
N ALA A 47 -13.03 -10.29 6.26
CA ALA A 47 -13.96 -9.39 6.94
C ALA A 47 -13.26 -8.09 7.34
N VAL A 48 -14.02 -7.00 7.43
CA VAL A 48 -13.59 -5.78 8.13
C VAL A 48 -14.13 -5.86 9.55
N GLN A 49 -13.28 -5.65 10.55
CA GLN A 49 -13.60 -5.82 11.97
C GLN A 49 -12.97 -4.70 12.82
N SER A 50 -13.42 -4.60 14.08
CA SER A 50 -13.09 -3.50 15.01
C SER A 50 -12.47 -3.93 16.34
N GLN A 51 -12.12 -5.22 16.50
CA GLN A 51 -11.53 -5.76 17.73
C GLN A 51 -10.01 -5.59 17.77
N ILE A 52 -9.34 -5.88 16.65
CA ILE A 52 -7.89 -5.81 16.52
C ILE A 52 -7.58 -4.76 15.46
N VAL A 53 -7.24 -3.55 15.87
CA VAL A 53 -7.03 -2.42 14.98
C VAL A 53 -5.72 -1.73 15.30
N ARG A 54 -5.01 -1.28 14.27
CA ARG A 54 -3.73 -0.59 14.43
C ARG A 54 -3.90 0.92 14.54
N THR A 55 -4.72 1.47 13.65
CA THR A 55 -5.09 2.88 13.53
C THR A 55 -6.59 2.95 13.28
N GLY A 56 -7.22 4.07 13.61
CA GLY A 56 -8.67 4.26 13.38
C GLY A 56 -9.53 3.27 14.17
N ALA A 57 -10.62 2.81 13.55
CA ALA A 57 -11.63 1.97 14.18
C ALA A 57 -11.80 0.61 13.48
N LEU A 58 -11.25 0.43 12.29
CA LEU A 58 -11.46 -0.75 11.47
C LEU A 58 -10.16 -1.31 10.91
N ALA A 59 -10.12 -2.63 10.73
CA ALA A 59 -9.03 -3.32 10.04
C ALA A 59 -9.54 -4.58 9.35
N ALA A 60 -8.90 -4.97 8.27
CA ALA A 60 -9.17 -6.25 7.63
C ALA A 60 -8.68 -7.42 8.47
N GLN A 61 -9.46 -8.49 8.49
CA GLN A 61 -9.10 -9.80 9.00
C GLN A 61 -9.29 -10.82 7.88
N PHE A 62 -8.22 -11.56 7.59
CA PHE A 62 -8.24 -12.70 6.69
C PHE A 62 -7.96 -13.96 7.50
N THR A 63 -8.75 -15.01 7.29
CA THR A 63 -8.52 -16.31 7.93
C THR A 63 -8.51 -17.41 6.87
N GLU A 64 -7.77 -18.47 7.15
CA GLU A 64 -7.68 -19.68 6.33
C GLU A 64 -7.27 -20.83 7.26
N THR A 65 -7.55 -22.08 6.87
CA THR A 65 -6.97 -23.26 7.51
C THR A 65 -6.24 -24.14 6.49
N ALA A 66 -5.54 -25.17 6.96
CA ALA A 66 -4.89 -26.16 6.09
C ALA A 66 -5.85 -27.02 5.23
N LYS A 67 -7.16 -26.76 5.26
CA LYS A 67 -8.15 -27.43 4.41
C LYS A 67 -7.82 -27.19 2.92
N PRO A 68 -7.83 -28.23 2.07
CA PRO A 68 -7.60 -28.06 0.64
C PRO A 68 -8.54 -27.01 0.01
N GLY A 69 -7.95 -26.04 -0.69
CA GLY A 69 -8.67 -24.95 -1.35
C GLY A 69 -8.97 -23.73 -0.47
N SER A 70 -8.63 -23.79 0.82
CA SER A 70 -8.67 -22.66 1.73
C SER A 70 -7.76 -21.54 1.25
N LYS A 71 -8.30 -20.32 1.21
CA LYS A 71 -7.58 -19.09 0.87
C LYS A 71 -8.41 -17.88 1.26
N ALA A 72 -7.73 -16.80 1.59
CA ALA A 72 -8.33 -15.49 1.75
C ALA A 72 -7.28 -14.42 1.41
N TYR A 73 -7.56 -13.59 0.42
CA TYR A 73 -6.66 -12.48 0.05
C TYR A 73 -7.40 -11.37 -0.68
N ALA A 74 -6.85 -10.15 -0.63
CA ALA A 74 -7.26 -9.03 -1.47
C ALA A 74 -6.19 -8.70 -2.51
N ARG A 75 -6.60 -8.16 -3.65
CA ARG A 75 -5.71 -7.70 -4.73
C ARG A 75 -6.13 -6.34 -5.24
N LYS A 76 -5.14 -5.48 -5.46
CA LYS A 76 -5.29 -4.23 -6.19
C LYS A 76 -4.62 -4.37 -7.56
N THR A 77 -5.35 -4.07 -8.62
CA THR A 77 -4.82 -3.98 -9.97
C THR A 77 -4.53 -2.52 -10.30
N PHE A 78 -3.33 -2.24 -10.78
CA PHE A 78 -2.94 -0.91 -11.26
C PHE A 78 -3.14 -0.80 -12.77
N GLY A 79 -3.52 0.38 -13.25
CA GLY A 79 -3.75 0.63 -14.68
C GLY A 79 -2.46 0.56 -15.51
N ALA A 80 -1.32 0.93 -14.92
CA ALA A 80 0.01 0.79 -15.51
C ALA A 80 0.88 -0.16 -14.68
N ALA A 81 1.77 -0.91 -15.34
CA ALA A 81 2.74 -1.76 -14.66
C ALA A 81 3.69 -0.89 -13.82
N GLN A 82 3.90 -1.32 -12.57
CA GLN A 82 4.85 -0.68 -11.65
C GLN A 82 6.12 -1.53 -11.64
N THR A 83 7.26 -0.94 -11.99
CA THR A 83 8.55 -1.65 -12.07
C THR A 83 9.32 -1.66 -10.76
N ASP A 84 8.94 -0.77 -9.83
CA ASP A 84 9.47 -0.68 -8.47
C ASP A 84 8.31 -0.32 -7.54
N LEU A 85 8.17 -1.06 -6.44
CA LEU A 85 7.13 -0.88 -5.44
C LEU A 85 7.71 -1.10 -4.05
N THR A 86 7.49 -0.12 -3.20
CA THR A 86 7.62 -0.31 -1.75
C THR A 86 6.24 -0.59 -1.19
N VAL A 87 6.13 -1.64 -0.39
CA VAL A 87 4.88 -2.02 0.30
C VAL A 87 5.14 -2.02 1.79
N SER A 88 4.23 -1.43 2.54
CA SER A 88 4.20 -1.48 4.00
C SER A 88 2.79 -1.87 4.45
N GLY A 89 2.70 -2.42 5.66
CA GLY A 89 1.44 -2.79 6.29
C GLY A 89 1.70 -3.19 7.74
N ASP A 90 0.66 -3.05 8.56
CA ASP A 90 0.64 -3.54 9.93
C ASP A 90 -0.11 -4.88 9.98
N PHE A 91 0.51 -5.90 10.58
CA PHE A 91 -0.05 -7.25 10.67
C PHE A 91 -0.06 -7.71 12.14
N TYR A 92 -1.15 -8.39 12.53
CA TYR A 92 -1.36 -8.95 13.87
C TYR A 92 -1.57 -10.47 13.79
#